data_AF-A0AAW4NUV4-F1
#
_entry.id   AF-A0AAW4NUV4-F1
#
_cell.length_a   1.000
_cell.length_b   1.000
_cell.length_c   1.000
_cell.angle_alpha   90.00
_cell.angle_beta   90.00
_cell.angle_gamma   90.00
#
_symmetry.space_group_name_H-M   'P 1'
#
loop_
_entity.id
_entity.type
_entity.pdbx_description
1 polymer ?
#
loop_
_entity_poly.entity_id
_entity_poly.type
_entity_poly.pdbx_seq_one_letter_code
_entity_poly.pdbx_strand_id
1 'polypeptide(L)' 'MIDLKAIIEKESVSDVVSFFAGSTKGISYPRLDNFFVRYRFDVISDGELLKVFDDLLKAGVVEWGEKMLVKKGPNWK' A
#
# COMPACT_ATOMS: atom_id res chain seq x y z
N MET A 1 18.12 -9.16 4.91
CA MET A 1 16.75 -9.65 4.64
C MET A 1 15.81 -8.53 5.03
N ILE A 2 14.87 -8.13 4.18
CA ILE A 2 13.94 -7.03 4.50
C ILE A 2 12.94 -7.52 5.55
N ASP A 3 12.80 -6.80 6.66
CA ASP A 3 11.79 -7.07 7.68
C ASP A 3 10.46 -6.39 7.31
N LEU A 4 9.60 -7.13 6.61
CA LEU A 4 8.30 -6.63 6.16
C LEU A 4 7.39 -6.25 7.32
N LYS A 5 7.48 -6.98 8.44
CA LYS A 5 6.65 -6.70 9.61
C LYS A 5 7.01 -5.33 10.18
N ALA A 6 8.31 -5.06 10.37
CA ALA A 6 8.77 -3.78 10.87
C ALA A 6 8.37 -2.61 9.95
N ILE A 7 8.40 -2.79 8.64
CA ILE A 7 7.94 -1.76 7.68
C ILE A 7 6.45 -1.45 7.91
N ILE A 8 5.60 -2.47 7.97
CA ILE A 8 4.14 -2.28 8.11
C ILE A 8 3.79 -1.63 9.47
N GLU A 9 4.50 -2.00 10.53
CA GLU A 9 4.25 -1.50 11.89
C GLU A 9 4.76 -0.07 12.12
N LYS A 10 5.85 0.35 11.47
CA LYS A 10 6.57 1.59 11.81
C LYS A 10 6.44 2.71 10.80
N GLU A 11 6.32 2.37 9.52
CA GLU A 11 6.25 3.37 8.45
C GLU A 11 4.84 3.95 8.32
N SER A 12 4.71 5.08 7.63
CA SER A 12 3.41 5.64 7.30
C SER A 12 2.65 4.70 6.35
N VAL A 13 1.30 4.72 6.40
CA VAL A 13 0.48 3.91 5.48
C VAL A 13 0.83 4.23 4.02
N SER A 14 1.10 5.51 3.70
CA SER A 14 1.50 5.93 2.36
C SER A 14 2.85 5.35 1.92
N ASP A 15 3.83 5.29 2.83
CA ASP A 15 5.15 4.72 2.52
C ASP A 15 5.06 3.22 2.35
N VAL A 16 4.25 2.51 3.15
CA VAL A 16 4.03 1.07 3.00
C VAL A 16 3.36 0.76 1.66
N VAL A 17 2.28 1.46 1.30
CA VAL A 17 1.59 1.31 0.01
C VAL A 17 2.58 1.54 -1.13
N SER A 18 3.37 2.62 -1.04
CA SER A 18 4.35 2.98 -2.05
C SER A 18 5.46 1.92 -2.15
N PHE A 19 6.03 1.48 -1.04
CA PHE A 19 7.05 0.44 -1.01
C PHE A 19 6.61 -0.81 -1.79
N PHE A 20 5.38 -1.27 -1.58
CA PHE A 20 4.86 -2.44 -2.29
C PHE A 20 4.52 -2.17 -3.76
N ALA A 21 3.92 -1.01 -4.07
CA ALA A 21 3.64 -0.58 -5.44
C ALA A 21 4.91 -0.46 -6.29
N GLY A 22 6.02 -0.07 -5.65
CA GLY A 22 7.33 0.07 -6.27
C GLY A 22 8.11 -1.23 -6.45
N SER A 23 7.63 -2.35 -5.90
CA SER A 23 8.24 -3.66 -6.09
C SER A 23 8.14 -4.13 -7.55
N THR A 24 9.03 -5.03 -7.99
CA THR A 24 9.11 -5.49 -9.39
C THR A 24 7.81 -6.09 -9.94
N LYS A 25 6.90 -6.55 -9.08
CA LYS A 25 5.60 -7.10 -9.47
C LYS A 25 4.41 -6.28 -8.99
N GLY A 26 4.63 -5.20 -8.23
CA GLY A 26 3.58 -4.55 -7.45
C GLY A 26 3.00 -5.47 -6.36
N ILE A 27 1.83 -5.10 -5.83
CA ILE A 27 1.10 -5.91 -4.85
C ILE A 27 -0.39 -5.90 -5.16
N SER A 28 -1.09 -7.02 -5.00
CA SER A 28 -2.56 -6.98 -5.08
C SER A 28 -3.13 -6.28 -3.86
N TYR A 29 -4.14 -5.43 -4.06
CA TYR A 29 -4.79 -4.72 -2.96
C TYR A 29 -5.30 -5.65 -1.84
N PRO A 30 -5.91 -6.82 -2.13
CA PRO A 30 -6.28 -7.77 -1.07
C PRO A 30 -5.08 -8.31 -0.27
N ARG A 31 -3.90 -8.42 -0.89
CA ARG A 31 -2.69 -8.86 -0.17
C ARG A 31 -2.13 -7.74 0.71
N LEU A 32 -2.18 -6.50 0.23
CA LEU A 32 -1.83 -5.32 1.01
C LEU A 32 -2.74 -5.17 2.23
N ASP A 33 -4.06 -5.30 2.03
CA ASP A 33 -5.06 -5.29 3.09
C ASP A 33 -4.78 -6.36 4.16
N ASN A 34 -4.53 -7.61 3.75
CA ASN A 34 -4.17 -8.70 4.67
C ASN A 34 -2.89 -8.42 5.50
N PHE A 35 -1.93 -7.66 4.97
CA PHE A 35 -0.74 -7.27 5.72
C PHE A 35 -1.10 -6.35 6.89
N PHE A 36 -1.94 -5.35 6.64
CA PHE A 36 -2.42 -4.45 7.69
C PHE A 36 -3.34 -5.18 8.67
N VAL A 37 -4.25 -6.04 8.21
CA VAL A 37 -5.07 -6.89 9.10
C VAL A 37 -4.21 -7.66 10.10
N ARG A 38 -3.06 -8.18 9.66
CA ARG A 38 -2.20 -9.03 10.47
C ARG A 38 -1.25 -8.27 11.40
N TYR A 39 -0.73 -7.13 10.96
CA TYR A 39 0.39 -6.48 11.64
C TYR A 39 0.07 -5.06 12.15
N ARG A 40 -1.04 -4.45 11.71
CA ARG A 40 -1.43 -3.10 12.10
C ARG A 40 -2.93 -2.89 11.85
N PHE A 41 -3.74 -3.61 12.64
CA PHE A 41 -5.19 -3.72 12.41
C PHE A 41 -5.95 -2.40 12.60
N ASP A 42 -5.42 -1.48 13.41
CA ASP A 42 -5.91 -0.11 13.60
C ASP A 42 -6.09 0.63 12.26
N VAL A 43 -5.13 0.48 11.34
CA VAL A 43 -5.18 1.08 9.99
C VAL A 43 -6.39 0.57 9.17
N ILE A 44 -6.84 -0.67 9.43
CA ILE A 44 -8.02 -1.26 8.79
C ILE A 44 -9.30 -0.82 9.51
N SER A 45 -9.35 -0.93 10.83
CA SER A 45 -10.54 -0.59 11.61
C SER A 45 -10.93 0.87 11.47
N ASP A 46 -9.96 1.75 11.31
CA ASP A 46 -10.16 3.21 11.23
C ASP A 46 -10.41 3.67 9.79
N GLY A 47 -10.32 2.77 8.81
CA GLY A 47 -10.45 3.08 7.38
C GLY A 47 -9.29 3.89 6.80
N GLU A 48 -8.16 3.98 7.52
CA GLU A 48 -6.99 4.75 7.13
C GLU A 48 -6.39 4.22 5.82
N LEU A 49 -6.29 2.90 5.64
CA LEU A 49 -5.76 2.30 4.41
C LEU A 49 -6.54 2.77 3.18
N LEU A 50 -7.87 2.69 3.25
CA LEU A 50 -8.74 3.05 2.14
C LEU A 50 -8.59 4.53 1.78
N LYS A 51 -8.57 5.41 2.79
CA LYS A 51 -8.43 6.85 2.61
C LYS A 51 -7.09 7.21 1.99
N VAL A 52 -5.99 6.73 2.58
CA VAL A 52 -4.63 7.02 2.10
C VAL A 52 -4.42 6.47 0.69
N PHE A 53 -4.93 5.29 0.42
CA PHE A 53 -4.84 4.69 -0.91
C PHE A 53 -5.60 5.51 -1.98
N ASP A 54 -6.81 5.99 -1.66
CA ASP A 54 -7.58 6.88 -2.54
C ASP A 54 -6.85 8.22 -2.80
N ASP A 55 -6.22 8.79 -1.77
CA ASP A 55 -5.41 10.01 -1.91
C ASP A 55 -4.19 9.77 -2.82
N LEU A 56 -3.51 8.62 -2.70
CA LEU A 56 -2.38 8.26 -3.55
C LEU A 56 -2.79 8.01 -5.01
N LEU A 57 -3.97 7.42 -5.24
CA LEU A 57 -4.53 7.26 -6.59
C LEU A 57 -4.83 8.61 -7.22
N LYS A 58 -5.49 9.52 -6.50
CA LYS A 58 -5.80 10.88 -6.98
C LYS A 58 -4.53 11.69 -7.27
N ALA A 59 -3.50 11.52 -6.44
CA ALA A 59 -2.21 12.15 -6.64
C ALA A 59 -1.41 11.52 -7.81
N GLY A 60 -1.85 10.38 -8.34
CA GLY A 60 -1.15 9.62 -9.38
C GLY A 60 0.15 8.99 -8.89
N VAL A 61 0.35 8.89 -7.57
CA VAL A 61 1.52 8.21 -6.99
C VAL A 61 1.40 6.72 -7.23
N VAL A 62 0.22 6.14 -7.07
CA VAL A 62 -0.07 4.74 -7.43
C VAL A 62 -1.14 4.68 -8.50
N GLU A 63 -1.23 3.54 -9.18
CA GLU A 63 -2.32 3.26 -10.12
C GLU A 63 -2.79 1.81 -10.04
N TRP A 64 -4.00 1.58 -10.55
CA TRP A 64 -4.55 0.24 -10.73
C TRP A 64 -3.98 -0.42 -11.98
N GLY A 65 -3.44 -1.62 -11.80
CA GLY A 65 -3.19 -2.59 -12.86
C GLY A 65 -4.29 -3.65 -12.94
N GLU A 66 -4.04 -4.69 -13.73
CA GLU A 66 -4.96 -5.82 -13.85
C GLU A 66 -5.24 -6.51 -12.50
N LYS A 67 -6.48 -6.99 -12.31
CA LYS A 67 -6.88 -7.78 -11.13
C LYS A 67 -6.56 -7.12 -9.78
N MET A 68 -6.84 -5.82 -9.65
CA MET A 68 -6.59 -5.03 -8.43
C MET A 68 -5.11 -5.00 -8.03
N LEU A 69 -4.20 -5.10 -9.00
CA LEU A 69 -2.78 -4.93 -8.76
C LEU A 69 -2.50 -3.45 -8.53
N VAL A 70 -1.77 -3.12 -7.48
CA VAL A 70 -1.28 -1.77 -7.18
C VAL A 70 0.13 -1.65 -7.74
N LYS A 71 0.34 -0.66 -8.61
CA LYS A 71 1.62 -0.38 -9.26
C LYS A 71 2.01 1.09 -9.10
N LYS A 72 3.24 1.40 -9.51
CA LYS A 72 3.71 2.79 -9.62
C LYS A 72 2.81 3.57 -10.58
N GLY A 73 2.30 4.72 -10.13
CA GLY A 73 1.49 5.61 -10.94
C GLY A 73 2.34 6.59 -11.76
N PRO A 74 1.68 7.39 -12.62
CA PRO A 74 2.33 8.31 -13.56
C PRO A 74 3.11 9.45 -12.88
N ASN A 75 2.76 9.80 -11.64
CA ASN A 75 3.43 10.86 -10.86
C ASN A 75 4.42 10.31 -9.83
N TRP A 76 4.81 9.04 -9.94
CA TRP A 76 5.85 8.46 -9.09
C TRP A 76 7.16 9.24 -9.24
N LYS A 77 7.74 9.70 -8.12
CA LYS A 77 9.05 10.36 -8.06
C LYS A 77 10.00 9.62 -7.14
#